data_AF-A0A7Y5T904-F1
#
_entry.id   AF-A0A7Y5T904-F1
#
_cell.length_a   1.000
_cell.length_b   1.000
_cell.length_c   1.000
_cell.angle_alpha   90.00
_cell.angle_beta   90.00
_cell.angle_gamma   90.00
#
_symmetry.space_group_name_H-M   'P 1'
#
loop_
_entity.id
_entity.type
_entity.pdbx_description
1 polymer ?
#
loop_
_entity_poly.entity_id
_entity_poly.type
_entity_poly.pdbx_seq_one_letter_code
_entity_poly.pdbx_strand_id
1 'polypeptide(L)' 'MFDSVCTSCHRRQLIFPSQVRSLDNSERGILETYTCWCGSEQTWLTGAAAPARDDLVPAA' A
#
# COMPACT_ATOMS: atom_id res chain seq x y z
N MET A 1 6.60 5.74 -5.24
CA MET A 1 7.39 6.41 -4.18
C MET A 1 6.43 7.29 -3.40
N PHE A 2 6.53 7.28 -2.07
CA PHE A 2 5.63 8.03 -1.19
C PHE A 2 6.35 8.48 0.08
N ASP A 3 5.86 9.53 0.74
CA ASP A 3 6.31 9.88 2.07
C ASP A 3 5.41 9.22 3.14
N SER A 4 6.03 8.75 4.22
CA SER A 4 5.33 8.18 5.36
C SER A 4 6.00 8.60 6.67
N VAL A 5 5.18 8.83 7.69
CA VAL A 5 5.67 9.00 9.07
C VAL A 5 5.76 7.63 9.71
N CYS A 6 6.99 7.17 9.95
CA CYS A 6 7.25 5.89 10.59
C CYS A 6 6.76 5.91 12.04
N THR A 7 5.93 4.94 12.44
CA THR A 7 5.42 4.85 13.83
C THR A 7 6.49 4.37 14.83
N SER A 8 7.59 3.80 14.35
CA SER A 8 8.72 3.38 15.19
C SER A 8 9.70 4.52 15.44
N CYS A 9 10.26 5.13 14.39
CA CYS A 9 11.29 6.17 14.54
C CYS A 9 10.76 7.60 14.51
N HIS A 10 9.45 7.79 14.25
CA HIS A 10 8.76 9.10 14.29
C HIS A 10 9.32 10.13 13.30
N ARG A 11 9.95 9.67 12.21
CA ARG A 11 10.46 10.53 11.13
C ARG A 11 9.59 10.40 9.89
N ARG A 12 9.38 11.52 9.20
CA ARG A 12 8.88 11.54 7.82
C ARG A 12 9.99 11.09 6.89
N GLN A 13 9.74 10.05 6.10
CA GLN A 13 10.72 9.45 5.21
C GLN A 13 10.09 9.17 3.85
N LEU A 14 10.91 9.20 2.81
CA LEU A 14 10.52 8.72 1.49
C LEU A 14 10.76 7.22 1.41
N ILE A 15 9.72 6.49 1.01
CA ILE A 15 9.72 5.05 0.83
C ILE A 15 9.77 4.74 -0.67
N PHE A 16 10.78 3.95 -1.04
CA PHE A 16 11.04 3.54 -2.43
C PHE A 16 10.48 2.15 -2.72
N PRO A 17 10.23 1.79 -4.00
CA PRO A 17 9.69 0.47 -4.37
C PRO A 17 10.52 -0.71 -3.85
N SER A 18 11.85 -0.57 -3.74
CA SER A 18 12.74 -1.60 -3.19
C SER A 18 12.51 -1.90 -1.71
N GLN A 19 11.81 -1.03 -0.98
CA GLN A 19 11.44 -1.23 0.42
C GLN A 19 10.07 -1.91 0.58
N VAL A 20 9.29 -2.02 -0.49
CA VAL A 20 7.97 -2.69 -0.48
C VAL A 20 8.17 -4.20 -0.43
N ARG A 21 7.44 -4.85 0.47
CA ARG A 21 7.52 -6.30 0.74
C ARG A 21 6.30 -7.05 0.24
N SER A 22 5.12 -6.44 0.33
CA SER A 22 3.88 -7.03 -0.19
C SER A 22 2.89 -5.96 -0.61
N LEU A 23 2.01 -6.35 -1.53
CA LEU A 23 0.85 -5.59 -1.97
C LEU A 23 -0.35 -6.54 -1.91
N ASP A 24 -1.34 -6.23 -1.09
CA ASP A 24 -2.57 -7.01 -0.95
C ASP A 24 -3.77 -6.18 -1.38
N ASN A 25 -4.59 -6.71 -2.29
CA ASN A 25 -5.80 -6.01 -2.72
C ASN A 25 -6.94 -6.35 -1.77
N SER A 26 -7.55 -5.33 -1.18
CA SER A 26 -8.69 -5.45 -0.29
C SER A 26 -9.87 -4.64 -0.82
N GLU A 27 -11.06 -4.88 -0.27
CA GLU A 27 -12.27 -4.08 -0.55
C GLU A 27 -12.07 -2.59 -0.23
N ARG A 28 -11.12 -2.24 0.64
CA ARG A 28 -10.85 -0.87 1.08
C ARG A 28 -9.74 -0.17 0.28
N GLY A 29 -9.12 -0.85 -0.67
CA GLY A 29 -7.92 -0.40 -1.39
C GLY A 29 -6.78 -1.42 -1.29
N ILE A 30 -5.57 -0.98 -1.61
CA ILE A 30 -4.34 -1.77 -1.61
C ILE A 30 -3.64 -1.62 -0.27
N LEU A 31 -3.44 -2.71 0.45
CA LEU A 31 -2.62 -2.75 1.65
C LEU A 31 -1.16 -3.03 1.27
N GLU A 32 -0.31 -2.01 1.40
CA GLU A 32 1.13 -2.13 1.14
C GLU A 32 1.87 -2.39 2.46
N THR A 33 2.73 -3.40 2.47
CA THR A 33 3.70 -3.63 3.55
C THR A 33 5.08 -3.21 3.09
N TYR A 34 5.81 -2.45 3.89
CA TYR A 34 7.13 -1.94 3.54
C TYR A 34 8.05 -1.87 4.77
N THR A 35 9.35 -1.88 4.52
CA THR A 35 10.37 -1.69 5.55
C THR A 35 10.82 -0.22 5.59
N CYS A 36 10.61 0.47 6.70
CA CYS A 36 11.16 1.81 6.93
C CYS A 36 12.70 1.80 6.96
N TRP A 37 13.32 2.97 6.80
CA TRP A 37 14.78 3.09 6.83
C TRP A 37 15.40 2.70 8.18
N CYS A 38 14.62 2.77 9.28
CA CYS A 38 15.04 2.29 10.58
C CYS A 38 14.91 0.77 10.75
N GLY A 39 14.45 0.04 9.73
CA GLY A 39 14.27 -1.40 9.74
C GLY A 39 12.90 -1.88 10.24
N SER A 40 12.02 -1.00 10.70
CA SER A 40 10.67 -1.42 11.13
C SER A 40 9.79 -1.74 9.94
N GLU A 41 8.97 -2.78 10.07
CA GLU A 41 7.88 -3.04 9.13
C GLU A 41 6.71 -2.11 9.41
N GLN A 42 6.13 -1.56 8.35
CA GLN A 42 4.96 -0.70 8.39
C GLN A 42 3.96 -1.15 7.34
N THR A 43 2.70 -0.76 7.56
CA THR A 43 1.61 -1.00 6.62
C THR A 43 0.98 0.33 6.22
N TRP A 44 0.59 0.46 4.95
CA TRP A 44 -0.12 1.62 4.44
C TRP A 44 -1.26 1.19 3.53
N LEU A 45 -2.47 1.64 3.84
CA LEU A 45 -3.62 1.50 2.95
C LEU A 45 -3.56 2.64 1.92
N THR A 46 -3.39 2.26 0.66
CA THR A 46 -3.33 3.15 -0.50
C THR A 46 -4.33 2.71 -1.56
N GLY A 47 -4.43 3.50 -2.64
CA GLY A 47 -5.40 3.26 -3.70
C GLY A 47 -6.83 3.57 -3.23
N ALA A 48 -7.59 4.28 -4.06
CA ALA A 48 -9.03 4.34 -3.85
C ALA A 48 -9.61 2.96 -4.12
N ALA A 49 -10.58 2.51 -3.30
CA ALA A 49 -11.35 1.32 -3.61
C ALA A 49 -11.96 1.48 -5.01
N ALA A 50 -11.57 0.63 -5.95
CA ALA A 50 -12.23 0.61 -7.25
C ALA A 50 -13.68 0.14 -7.02
N PRO A 51 -14.68 0.78 -7.67
CA PRO A 51 -16.03 0.23 -7.66
C PRO A 51 -15.99 -1.20 -8.20
N ALA A 52 -16.75 -2.11 -7.60
CA ALA A 52 -16.89 -3.48 -8.08
C ALA A 52 -17.31 -3.44 -9.56
N ARG A 53 -16.54 -4.10 -10.42
CA ARG A 53 -16.83 -4.17 -11.86
C ARG A 53 -17.81 -5.31 -12.10
N ASP A 54 -19.10 -5.07 -11.88
CA ASP A 54 -20.15 -6.03 -12.27
C ASP A 54 -20.28 -6.19 -13.81
N ASP A 55 -19.68 -5.29 -14.59
CA ASP A 55 -19.88 -5.19 -16.04
C ASP A 55 -18.89 -6.00 -16.90
N LEU A 56 -18.08 -6.91 -16.31
CA LEU A 56 -17.11 -7.71 -17.06
C LEU A 56 -17.58 -9.13 -17.41
N VAL A 57 -18.89 -9.40 -17.39
CA VAL A 57 -19.43 -10.59 -18.07
C VAL A 57 -19.57 -10.26 -19.56
N PRO A 58 -18.69 -10.75 -20.45
CA PRO A 58 -18.93 -10.61 -21.88
C PRO A 58 -20.24 -11.32 -22.23
N ALA A 59 -21.14 -10.60 -22.87
CA ALA A 59 -22.34 -11.18 -23.47
C ALA A 59 -21.90 -12.29 -24.45
N ALA A 60 -22.45 -13.48 -24.25
CA ALA A 60 -22.17 -14.68 -25.04
C ALA A 60 -22.76 -14.60 -26.46
#